data_AF-A0A2M7XRE0-F1
#
_entry.id   AF-A0A2M7XRE0-F1
#
_cell.length_a   1.000
_cell.length_b   1.000
_cell.length_c   1.000
_cell.angle_alpha   90.00
_cell.angle_beta   90.00
_cell.angle_gamma   90.00
#
_symmetry.space_group_name_H-M   'P 1'
#
loop_
_entity.id
_entity.type
_entity.pdbx_description
1 polymer ?
#
loop_
_entity_poly.entity_id
_entity_poly.type
_entity_poly.pdbx_seq_one_letter_code
_entity_poly.pdbx_strand_id
1 'polypeptide(L)'
;MGWLDWFRNKRPTPVLSAAPHSPPANPDLLRSAPELQTAIGYQFSDLFLLEKALTHTSYAASQERAYSYERLEFLGDAVLELVVSSYLFQKHADLNEGTLTKFRTMLVNTLHLADRGKDLQIGKWILTAKSVS
;
A
#
# COMPACT_ATOMS: atom_id res chain seq x y z
N MET A 1 -4.93 0.74 32.63
CA MET A 1 -3.54 1.10 32.24
C MET A 1 -2.88 -0.11 31.56
N GLY A 2 -3.28 -0.47 30.34
CA GLY A 2 -2.81 -1.72 29.68
C GLY A 2 -2.15 -1.51 28.30
N TRP A 3 -2.23 -0.29 27.76
CA TRP A 3 -1.70 0.03 26.42
C TRP A 3 -0.23 0.49 26.47
N LEU A 4 0.16 1.20 27.54
CA LEU A 4 1.56 1.61 27.75
C LEU A 4 2.49 0.42 28.03
N ASP A 5 2.03 -0.59 28.78
CA ASP A 5 2.80 -1.82 29.03
C ASP A 5 2.94 -2.69 27.76
N TRP A 6 1.95 -2.66 26.87
CA TRP A 6 2.02 -3.34 25.58
C TRP A 6 3.16 -2.79 24.70
N PHE A 7 3.31 -1.46 24.63
CA PHE A 7 4.40 -0.81 23.89
C PHE A 7 5.78 -1.02 24.52
N ARG A 8 5.84 -1.15 25.85
CA ARG A 8 7.12 -1.27 26.58
C ARG A 8 7.72 -2.68 26.52
N ASN A 9 6.86 -3.72 26.53
CA ASN A 9 7.30 -5.11 26.61
C ASN A 9 7.37 -5.85 25.27
N LYS A 10 6.84 -5.27 24.19
CA LYS A 10 7.16 -5.71 22.84
C LYS A 10 8.10 -4.70 22.23
N ARG A 11 9.41 -4.99 22.23
CA ARG A 11 10.27 -4.37 21.22
C ARG A 11 9.58 -4.70 19.89
N PRO A 12 9.11 -3.73 19.09
CA PRO A 12 8.76 -4.06 17.73
C PRO A 12 10.04 -4.67 17.18
N THR A 13 10.01 -5.96 16.84
CA THR A 13 10.93 -6.45 15.81
C THR A 13 10.84 -5.41 14.70
N PRO A 14 11.97 -4.86 14.21
CA PRO A 14 11.91 -3.91 13.14
C PRO A 14 11.01 -4.54 12.08
N VAL A 15 9.85 -3.93 11.81
CA VAL A 15 8.91 -4.43 10.80
C VAL A 15 9.59 -4.41 9.41
N LEU A 16 10.76 -3.79 9.34
CA LEU A 16 11.69 -3.67 8.23
C LEU A 16 13.05 -4.34 8.51
N SER A 17 13.14 -5.37 9.36
CA SER A 17 14.31 -6.25 9.34
C SER A 17 14.16 -7.16 8.13
N ALA A 18 14.64 -6.67 6.99
CA ALA A 18 14.72 -7.39 5.73
C ALA A 18 15.40 -8.75 5.97
N ALA A 19 14.60 -9.81 6.13
CA ALA A 19 15.02 -11.13 5.73
C ALA A 19 15.44 -11.01 4.25
N PRO A 20 16.46 -11.75 3.78
CA PRO A 20 16.82 -11.73 2.37
C PRO A 20 15.58 -12.17 1.58
N HIS A 21 14.93 -11.20 0.94
CA HIS A 21 13.71 -11.43 0.19
C HIS A 21 14.10 -12.23 -1.05
N SER A 22 13.38 -13.33 -1.28
CA SER A 22 13.52 -14.11 -2.50
C SER A 22 13.31 -13.18 -3.71
N PRO A 23 14.07 -13.34 -4.80
CA PRO A 23 13.82 -12.60 -6.02
C PRO A 23 12.37 -12.80 -6.46
N PRO A 24 11.74 -11.78 -7.09
CA PRO A 24 10.34 -11.85 -7.48
C PRO A 24 10.09 -13.10 -8.34
N ALA A 25 9.06 -13.85 -7.98
CA ALA A 25 8.78 -15.15 -8.58
C ALA A 25 8.20 -15.01 -9.99
N ASN A 26 7.65 -13.83 -10.33
CA ASN A 26 7.01 -13.57 -11.62
C ASN A 26 7.97 -12.91 -12.65
N PRO A 27 8.39 -13.62 -13.71
CA PRO A 27 9.29 -13.08 -14.74
C PRO A 27 8.66 -11.98 -15.61
N ASP A 28 7.33 -11.97 -15.77
CA ASP A 28 6.62 -10.92 -16.49
C ASP A 28 6.63 -9.60 -15.72
N LEU A 29 6.55 -9.68 -14.40
CA LEU A 29 6.71 -8.50 -13.55
C LEU A 29 8.11 -7.91 -13.67
N LEU A 30 9.16 -8.74 -13.69
CA LEU A 30 10.54 -8.26 -13.87
C LEU A 30 10.73 -7.49 -15.19
N ARG A 31 10.06 -7.93 -16.26
CA ARG A 31 10.10 -7.25 -17.56
C ARG A 31 9.38 -5.90 -17.55
N SER A 32 8.30 -5.80 -16.76
CA SER A 32 7.43 -4.62 -16.72
C SER A 32 7.72 -3.62 -15.60
N ALA A 33 8.44 -4.05 -14.56
CA ALA A 33 8.76 -3.24 -13.39
C ALA A 33 9.39 -1.87 -13.74
N PRO A 34 10.31 -1.73 -14.72
CA PRO A 34 10.85 -0.41 -15.06
C PRO A 34 9.79 0.58 -15.56
N GLU A 35 8.84 0.13 -16.38
CA GLU A 35 7.75 0.98 -16.89
C GLU A 35 6.82 1.40 -15.76
N LEU A 36 6.39 0.45 -14.92
CA LEU A 36 5.53 0.74 -13.77
C LEU A 36 6.21 1.71 -12.80
N GLN A 37 7.45 1.45 -12.40
CA GLN A 37 8.16 2.30 -11.43
C GLN A 37 8.37 3.72 -11.96
N THR A 38 8.58 3.87 -13.27
CA THR A 38 8.62 5.18 -13.94
C THR A 38 7.24 5.85 -13.88
N ALA A 39 6.16 5.11 -14.17
CA ALA A 39 4.79 5.64 -14.16
C ALA A 39 4.34 6.14 -12.79
N ILE A 40 4.74 5.45 -11.70
CA ILE A 40 4.44 5.87 -10.32
C ILE A 40 5.49 6.82 -9.72
N GLY A 41 6.60 7.08 -10.43
CA GLY A 41 7.69 7.93 -9.96
C GLY A 41 8.44 7.39 -8.74
N TYR A 42 8.45 6.07 -8.53
CA TYR A 42 9.07 5.43 -7.36
C TYR A 42 9.80 4.14 -7.75
N GLN A 43 11.09 4.08 -7.44
CA GLN A 43 11.91 2.89 -7.60
C GLN A 43 11.90 2.08 -6.29
N PHE A 44 11.42 0.84 -6.36
CA PHE A 44 11.46 -0.09 -5.26
C PHE A 44 12.89 -0.59 -5.04
N SER A 45 13.39 -0.48 -3.81
CA SER A 45 14.62 -1.16 -3.39
C SER A 45 14.43 -2.66 -3.26
N ASP A 46 13.18 -3.11 -3.10
CA ASP A 46 12.79 -4.50 -2.98
C ASP A 46 11.65 -4.82 -3.97
N LEU A 47 11.97 -5.55 -5.03
CA LEU A 47 11.00 -5.94 -6.05
C LEU A 47 10.00 -6.99 -5.54
N PHE A 48 10.31 -7.71 -4.46
CA PHE A 48 9.36 -8.60 -3.82
C PHE A 48 8.20 -7.81 -3.20
N LEU A 49 8.49 -6.65 -2.61
CA LEU A 49 7.46 -5.75 -2.10
C LEU A 49 6.57 -5.21 -3.23
N LEU A 50 7.15 -4.89 -4.39
CA LEU A 50 6.41 -4.51 -5.58
C LEU A 50 5.49 -5.65 -6.05
N GLU A 51 6.00 -6.87 -6.18
CA GLU A 51 5.21 -8.03 -6.58
C GLU A 51 4.03 -8.28 -5.63
N LYS A 52 4.31 -8.23 -4.33
CA LYS A 52 3.30 -8.36 -3.30
C LYS A 52 2.21 -7.29 -3.42
N ALA A 53 2.60 -6.03 -3.64
CA ALA A 53 1.68 -4.91 -3.79
C ALA A 53 0.77 -5.04 -5.02
N LEU A 54 1.20 -5.76 -6.05
CA LEU A 54 0.43 -6.00 -7.28
C LEU A 54 -0.33 -7.33 -7.26
N THR A 55 -0.14 -8.17 -6.25
CA THR A 55 -0.72 -9.50 -6.19
C THR A 55 -2.11 -9.48 -5.58
N HIS A 56 -3.13 -9.68 -6.42
CA HIS A 56 -4.51 -9.84 -5.99
C HIS A 56 -4.72 -11.16 -5.23
N THR A 57 -5.66 -11.18 -4.29
CA THR A 57 -6.01 -12.38 -3.50
C THR A 57 -6.47 -13.57 -4.35
N SER A 58 -6.95 -13.33 -5.56
CA SER A 58 -7.29 -14.41 -6.50
C SER A 58 -6.05 -15.10 -7.07
N TYR A 59 -4.93 -14.38 -7.19
CA TYR A 59 -3.68 -14.92 -7.73
C TYR A 59 -2.93 -15.72 -6.66
N ALA A 60 -2.92 -15.21 -5.43
CA ALA A 60 -2.47 -15.98 -4.27
C ALA A 60 -3.46 -17.13 -4.02
N ALA A 61 -3.10 -18.36 -4.39
CA ALA A 61 -3.88 -19.54 -4.02
C ALA A 61 -4.17 -19.53 -2.50
N SER A 62 -5.26 -20.16 -2.06
CA SER A 62 -5.78 -20.05 -0.69
C SER A 62 -4.77 -20.31 0.44
N GLN A 63 -3.68 -21.03 0.16
CA GLN A 63 -2.61 -21.34 1.13
C GLN A 63 -1.58 -20.22 1.34
N GLU A 64 -1.55 -19.18 0.50
CA GLU A 64 -0.53 -18.10 0.56
C GLU A 64 -1.14 -16.69 0.53
N ARG A 65 -2.33 -16.49 1.12
CA ARG A 65 -2.98 -15.17 1.22
C ARG A 65 -2.08 -14.05 1.78
N ALA A 66 -1.12 -14.42 2.65
CA ALA A 66 -0.11 -13.51 3.20
C ALA A 66 0.83 -12.90 2.14
N TYR A 67 0.85 -13.46 0.93
CA TYR A 67 1.57 -12.99 -0.25
C TYR A 67 0.78 -11.97 -1.09
N SER A 68 -0.52 -11.80 -0.82
CA SER A 68 -1.31 -10.76 -1.48
C SER A 68 -1.07 -9.38 -0.91
N TYR A 69 -1.60 -8.36 -1.58
CA TYR A 69 -1.52 -6.98 -1.12
C TYR A 69 -2.34 -6.69 0.14
N GLU A 70 -3.23 -7.57 0.62
CA GLU A 70 -4.21 -7.26 1.71
C GLU A 70 -3.56 -6.66 2.97
N ARG A 71 -2.39 -7.18 3.37
CA ARG A 71 -1.67 -6.65 4.54
C ARG A 71 -1.00 -5.31 4.26
N LEU A 72 -0.57 -5.09 3.02
CA LEU A 72 0.00 -3.82 2.58
C LEU A 72 -1.10 -2.77 2.43
N GLU A 73 -2.28 -3.14 1.94
CA GLU A 73 -3.48 -2.30 1.87
C GLU A 73 -3.86 -1.82 3.27
N PHE A 74 -3.99 -2.73 4.24
CA PHE A 74 -4.27 -2.38 5.63
C PHE A 74 -3.28 -1.36 6.22
N LEU A 75 -1.97 -1.54 5.97
CA LEU A 75 -0.96 -0.58 6.42
C LEU A 75 -1.03 0.73 5.63
N GLY A 76 -1.23 0.64 4.32
CA GLY A 76 -1.28 1.74 3.38
C GLY A 76 -2.43 2.70 3.69
N ASP A 77 -3.60 2.19 4.07
CA ASP A 77 -4.75 2.99 4.47
C ASP A 77 -4.42 3.86 5.69
N ALA A 78 -3.84 3.28 6.73
CA ALA A 78 -3.44 4.02 7.92
C ALA A 78 -2.36 5.08 7.62
N VAL A 79 -1.40 4.76 6.75
CA VAL A 79 -0.37 5.71 6.30
C VAL A 79 -1.00 6.85 5.50
N LEU A 80 -1.89 6.54 4.57
CA LEU A 80 -2.58 7.53 3.73
C LEU A 80 -3.45 8.46 4.56
N GLU A 81 -4.21 7.91 5.51
CA GLU A 81 -5.00 8.69 6.48
C GLU A 81 -4.13 9.65 7.28
N LEU A 82 -2.97 9.20 7.77
CA LEU A 82 -2.03 10.04 8.52
C LEU A 82 -1.47 11.16 7.67
N VAL A 83 -0.99 10.86 6.46
CA VAL A 83 -0.40 11.85 5.54
C VAL A 83 -1.43 12.92 5.17
N VAL A 84 -2.64 12.52 4.79
CA VAL A 84 -3.71 13.46 4.43
C VAL A 84 -4.16 14.28 5.64
N SER A 85 -4.33 13.65 6.81
CA SER A 85 -4.67 14.37 8.04
C SER A 85 -3.61 15.42 8.40
N SER A 86 -2.33 15.05 8.29
CA SER A 86 -1.20 15.95 8.58
C SER A 86 -1.15 17.12 7.61
N TYR A 87 -1.38 16.86 6.32
CA TYR A 87 -1.45 17.91 5.29
C TYR A 87 -2.61 18.88 5.55
N LEU A 88 -3.81 18.37 5.80
CA LEU A 88 -4.98 19.21 6.06
C LEU A 88 -4.82 20.05 7.33
N PHE A 89 -4.29 19.46 8.41
CA PHE A 89 -4.02 20.16 9.65
C PHE A 89 -3.06 21.33 9.47
N GLN A 90 -1.98 21.14 8.71
CA GLN A 90 -0.99 22.20 8.46
C GLN A 90 -1.51 23.26 7.48
N LYS A 91 -2.26 22.85 6.46
CA LYS A 91 -2.71 23.74 5.38
C LYS A 91 -3.91 24.61 5.78
N HIS A 92 -4.75 24.11 6.68
CA HIS A 92 -6.04 24.71 7.04
C HIS A 92 -6.17 24.89 8.56
N ALA A 93 -5.26 25.69 9.14
CA ALA A 93 -5.21 25.93 10.59
C ALA A 93 -6.44 26.67 11.15
N ASP A 94 -7.25 27.27 10.29
CA ASP A 94 -8.48 28.01 10.61
C ASP A 94 -9.73 27.13 10.66
N LEU A 95 -9.67 25.90 10.15
CA LEU A 95 -10.81 24.99 10.09
C LEU A 95 -10.92 24.13 11.35
N ASN A 96 -12.17 23.85 11.74
CA ASN A 96 -12.43 22.93 12.86
C ASN A 96 -12.27 21.45 12.46
N GLU A 97 -12.17 20.59 13.46
CA GLU A 97 -11.99 19.14 13.33
C GLU A 97 -13.06 18.48 12.44
N GLY A 98 -14.33 18.90 12.55
CA GLY A 98 -15.42 18.36 11.74
C GLY A 98 -15.25 18.65 10.25
N THR A 99 -14.85 19.87 9.90
CA THR A 99 -14.56 20.25 8.50
C THR A 99 -13.33 19.53 7.96
N LEU A 100 -12.26 19.44 8.76
CA LEU A 100 -11.04 18.70 8.39
C LEU A 100 -11.34 17.21 8.15
N THR A 101 -12.17 16.61 9.01
CA THR A 101 -12.62 15.22 8.85
C THR A 101 -13.42 15.03 7.57
N LYS A 102 -14.33 15.95 7.24
CA LYS A 102 -15.09 15.90 5.98
C LYS A 102 -14.17 15.95 4.76
N PHE A 103 -13.17 16.85 4.75
CA PHE A 103 -12.19 16.92 3.68
C PHE A 103 -11.34 15.65 3.59
N ARG A 104 -10.88 15.10 4.72
CA ARG A 104 -10.16 13.84 4.74
C ARG A 104 -10.97 12.73 4.09
N THR A 105 -12.24 12.54 4.47
CA THR A 105 -13.10 11.50 3.87
C THR A 105 -13.33 11.73 2.37
N MET A 106 -13.39 12.98 1.91
CA MET A 106 -13.51 13.29 0.48
C MET A 106 -12.23 12.98 -0.32
N LEU A 107 -11.06 13.09 0.30
CA LEU A 107 -9.77 12.80 -0.34
C LEU A 107 -9.37 11.32 -0.23
N VAL A 108 -9.66 10.70 0.92
CA VAL A 108 -9.36 9.30 1.23
C VAL A 108 -10.66 8.52 1.16
N ASN A 109 -11.08 8.18 -0.06
CA ASN A 109 -12.16 7.23 -0.29
C ASN A 109 -11.90 6.39 -1.53
N THR A 110 -12.54 5.23 -1.56
CA THR A 110 -12.38 4.22 -2.61
C THR A 110 -12.62 4.77 -4.01
N LEU A 111 -13.65 5.61 -4.21
CA LEU A 111 -13.96 6.13 -5.55
C LEU A 111 -12.87 7.08 -6.05
N HIS A 112 -12.43 8.00 -5.20
CA HIS A 112 -11.36 8.93 -5.53
C HIS A 112 -10.04 8.20 -5.79
N LEU A 113 -9.68 7.25 -4.92
CA LEU A 113 -8.45 6.47 -5.07
C LEU A 113 -8.49 5.53 -6.28
N ALA A 114 -9.65 4.96 -6.61
CA ALA A 114 -9.83 4.15 -7.81
C ALA A 114 -9.66 5.00 -9.08
N ASP A 115 -10.16 6.23 -9.09
CA ASP A 115 -9.99 7.17 -10.20
C ASP A 115 -8.50 7.51 -10.41
N ARG A 116 -7.79 7.82 -9.31
CA ARG A 116 -6.33 8.02 -9.35
C ARG A 116 -5.56 6.77 -9.80
N GLY A 117 -6.00 5.59 -9.39
CA GLY A 117 -5.42 4.33 -9.88
C GLY A 117 -5.59 4.15 -11.40
N LYS A 118 -6.71 4.62 -11.97
CA LYS A 118 -6.92 4.59 -13.43
C LYS A 118 -6.02 5.60 -14.16
N ASP A 119 -5.85 6.81 -13.62
CA ASP A 119 -4.94 7.81 -14.17
C ASP A 119 -3.51 7.26 -14.28
N LEU A 120 -3.07 6.55 -13.25
CA LEU A 120 -1.76 5.88 -13.19
C LEU A 120 -1.71 4.55 -13.97
N GLN A 121 -2.83 4.12 -14.54
CA GLN A 121 -3.00 2.84 -15.24
C GLN A 121 -2.52 1.62 -14.44
N ILE A 122 -2.54 1.66 -13.10
CA ILE A 122 -1.96 0.58 -12.27
C ILE A 122 -2.65 -0.77 -12.47
N GLY A 123 -3.93 -0.75 -12.89
CA GLY A 123 -4.73 -1.94 -13.13
C GLY A 123 -4.13 -2.91 -14.15
N LYS A 124 -3.32 -2.42 -15.12
CA LYS A 124 -2.67 -3.28 -16.12
C LYS A 124 -1.55 -4.15 -15.54
N TRP A 125 -1.06 -3.81 -14.35
CA TRP A 125 0.03 -4.50 -13.67
C TRP A 125 -0.43 -5.43 -12.55
N ILE A 126 -1.73 -5.46 -12.24
CA ILE A 126 -2.27 -6.30 -11.17
C ILE A 126 -2.23 -7.77 -11.62
N LEU A 127 -1.59 -8.59 -10.80
CA LEU A 127 -1.53 -10.03 -10.97
C LEU A 127 -2.82 -10.65 -10.44
N THR A 128 -3.61 -11.24 -11.35
CA THR A 128 -4.85 -11.95 -11.03
C THR A 128 -4.77 -13.38 -11.57
N ALA A 129 -5.65 -14.29 -11.12
CA ALA A 129 -5.68 -15.67 -11.61
C ALA A 129 -5.88 -15.78 -13.14
N LYS A 130 -6.50 -14.77 -13.77
CA LYS A 130 -6.76 -14.73 -15.21
C LYS A 130 -5.60 -14.13 -16.01
N SER A 131 -4.69 -13.41 -15.36
CA SER A 131 -3.56 -12.75 -16.02
C SER A 131 -2.40 -13.70 -16.32
N VAL A 132 -2.52 -14.98 -15.94
CA VAL A 132 -1.48 -16.02 -16.08
C VAL A 132 -1.98 -17.18 -16.97
N SER A 133 -2.65 -16.85 -18.08
CA SER A 133 -3.06 -17.80 -19.12
C SER A 133 -2.58 -17.38 -20.49
#